data_AF-A0A662D3N3-F1
#
_entry.id   AF-A0A662D3N3-F1
#
_cell.length_a   1.000
_cell.length_b   1.000
_cell.length_c   1.000
_cell.angle_alpha   90.00
_cell.angle_beta   90.00
_cell.angle_gamma   90.00
#
_symmetry.space_group_name_H-M   'P 1'
#
loop_
_entity.id
_entity.type
_entity.pdbx_description
1 polymer ?
#
loop_
_entity_poly.entity_id
_entity_poly.type
_entity_poly.pdbx_seq_one_letter_code
_entity_poly.pdbx_strand_id
1 'polypeptide(L)'
;MPKNQSKKAKYEESLVAFQKALEIFRKEDFAQAAKLFQEFIHNYNEEKEFVDRARIYLTICENRLHPPQVNLENFDDYYHYSVYLINRGDYEEALEYLKKANQEKPKEGKIYYLMADAFCLLGNYDECLKNLKKAIQLDDFFRILAQNERDFEPLWEDKKFKLILRLA
;
A
#
# COMPACT_ATOMS: atom_id res chain seq x y z
N MET A 1 -20.52 27.36 42.18
CA MET A 1 -19.68 26.17 41.86
C MET A 1 -20.30 25.10 40.91
N PRO A 2 -21.36 25.33 40.09
CA PRO A 2 -21.96 24.25 39.28
C PRO A 2 -21.28 23.98 37.91
N LYS A 3 -20.54 24.94 37.32
CA LYS A 3 -19.95 24.79 35.98
C LYS A 3 -18.90 23.67 35.87
N ASN A 4 -18.21 23.33 36.97
CA ASN A 4 -17.11 22.37 36.95
C ASN A 4 -17.58 20.90 37.00
N GLN A 5 -18.74 20.64 37.61
CA GLN A 5 -19.35 19.29 37.63
C GLN A 5 -19.95 18.91 36.27
N SER A 6 -20.60 19.86 35.59
CA SER A 6 -21.18 19.64 34.26
C SER A 6 -20.12 19.36 33.19
N LYS A 7 -18.95 20.03 33.27
CA LYS A 7 -17.84 19.78 32.34
C LYS A 7 -17.21 18.40 32.53
N LYS A 8 -17.06 17.96 33.79
CA LYS A 8 -16.53 16.62 34.11
C LYS A 8 -17.47 15.50 33.63
N ALA A 9 -18.78 15.65 33.83
CA ALA A 9 -19.77 14.67 33.38
C ALA A 9 -19.77 14.52 31.84
N LYS A 10 -19.75 15.65 31.10
CA LYS A 10 -19.64 15.63 29.64
C LYS A 10 -18.36 14.95 29.13
N TYR A 11 -17.24 15.18 29.82
CA TYR A 11 -15.99 14.51 29.49
C TYR A 11 -16.08 12.99 29.69
N GLU A 12 -16.66 12.53 30.80
CA GLU A 12 -16.88 11.10 31.08
C GLU A 12 -17.82 10.45 30.04
N GLU A 13 -18.90 11.13 29.67
CA GLU A 13 -19.81 10.70 28.60
C GLU A 13 -19.10 10.58 27.25
N SER A 14 -18.26 11.57 26.90
CA SER A 14 -17.46 11.55 25.68
C SER A 14 -16.50 10.35 25.66
N LEU A 15 -15.87 10.05 26.80
CA LEU A 15 -14.92 8.94 26.90
C LEU A 15 -15.61 7.59 26.65
N VAL A 16 -16.79 7.37 27.22
CA VAL A 16 -17.59 6.15 26.98
C VAL A 16 -18.04 6.05 25.53
N ALA A 17 -18.52 7.14 24.94
CA ALA A 17 -18.95 7.16 23.55
C ALA A 17 -17.78 6.87 22.58
N PHE A 18 -16.60 7.45 22.85
CA PHE A 18 -15.39 7.23 22.06
C PHE A 18 -14.89 5.78 22.18
N GLN A 19 -14.90 5.20 23.38
CA GLN A 19 -14.54 3.80 23.62
C GLN A 19 -15.46 2.84 22.85
N LYS A 20 -16.76 3.09 22.85
CA LYS A 20 -17.73 2.30 22.07
C LYS A 20 -17.42 2.33 20.57
N ALA A 21 -17.10 3.51 20.02
CA ALA A 21 -16.72 3.62 18.61
C ALA A 21 -15.44 2.81 18.30
N LEU A 22 -14.44 2.85 19.19
CA LEU A 22 -13.22 2.07 19.06
C LEU A 22 -13.44 0.55 19.19
N GLU A 23 -14.39 0.10 20.02
CA GLU A 23 -14.75 -1.31 20.12
C GLU A 23 -15.31 -1.86 18.82
N ILE A 24 -16.19 -1.12 18.16
CA ILE A 24 -16.74 -1.48 16.86
C ILE A 24 -15.66 -1.43 15.78
N PHE A 25 -14.79 -0.41 15.81
CA PHE A 25 -13.64 -0.31 14.92
C PHE A 25 -12.72 -1.53 15.00
N ARG A 26 -12.41 -2.01 16.22
CA ARG A 26 -11.57 -3.20 16.44
C ARG A 26 -12.22 -4.51 15.95
N LYS A 27 -13.54 -4.52 15.77
CA LYS A 27 -14.27 -5.64 15.18
C LYS A 27 -14.35 -5.54 13.65
N GLU A 28 -13.69 -4.55 13.05
CA GLU A 28 -13.65 -4.28 11.61
C GLU A 28 -15.01 -3.95 10.98
N ASP A 29 -16.03 -3.65 11.80
CA ASP A 29 -17.28 -3.09 11.31
C ASP A 29 -17.10 -1.59 11.05
N PHE A 30 -16.43 -1.27 9.95
CA PHE A 30 -16.09 0.10 9.59
C PHE A 30 -17.31 0.96 9.29
N ALA A 31 -18.42 0.36 8.82
CA ALA A 31 -19.66 1.08 8.54
C ALA A 31 -20.30 1.60 9.83
N GLN A 32 -20.44 0.73 10.84
CA GLN A 32 -20.98 1.14 12.12
C GLN A 32 -19.99 2.04 12.89
N ALA A 33 -18.69 1.76 12.82
CA ALA A 33 -17.66 2.59 13.45
C ALA A 33 -17.66 4.01 12.89
N ALA A 34 -17.72 4.19 11.56
CA ALA A 34 -17.81 5.50 10.92
C ALA A 34 -19.00 6.32 11.45
N LYS A 35 -20.19 5.70 11.52
CA LYS A 35 -21.39 6.34 12.05
C LYS A 35 -21.19 6.80 13.50
N LEU A 36 -20.61 5.96 14.35
CA LEU A 36 -20.35 6.31 15.76
C LEU A 36 -19.32 7.44 15.89
N PHE A 37 -18.27 7.48 15.05
CA PHE A 37 -17.33 8.59 15.05
C PHE A 37 -17.95 9.90 14.54
N GLN A 38 -18.83 9.85 13.54
CA GLN A 38 -19.58 11.02 13.07
C GLN A 38 -20.51 11.56 14.17
N GLU A 39 -21.28 10.67 14.83
CA GLU A 39 -22.11 11.01 15.98
C GLU A 39 -21.27 11.60 17.13
N PHE A 40 -20.10 11.02 17.40
CA PHE A 40 -19.17 11.52 18.42
C PHE A 40 -18.71 12.96 18.12
N ILE A 41 -18.25 13.21 16.89
CA ILE A 41 -17.78 14.54 16.46
C ILE A 41 -18.90 15.58 16.57
N HIS A 42 -20.15 15.20 16.25
CA HIS A 42 -21.29 16.09 16.36
C HIS A 42 -21.65 16.41 17.82
N ASN A 43 -21.73 15.39 18.67
CA ASN A 43 -22.23 15.50 20.04
C ASN A 43 -21.20 16.05 21.04
N TYR A 44 -19.91 15.85 20.78
CA TYR A 44 -18.80 16.22 21.68
C TYR A 44 -17.79 17.17 21.03
N ASN A 45 -18.26 18.09 20.19
CA ASN A 45 -17.42 19.00 19.41
C ASN A 45 -16.48 19.92 20.25
N GLU A 46 -16.76 20.10 21.54
CA GLU A 46 -15.93 20.87 22.48
C GLU A 46 -14.70 20.08 22.98
N GLU A 47 -14.72 18.74 22.87
CA GLU A 47 -13.65 17.83 23.34
C GLU A 47 -12.58 17.63 22.26
N LYS A 48 -11.77 18.69 22.02
CA LYS A 48 -10.83 18.76 20.89
C LYS A 48 -9.96 17.52 20.69
N GLU A 49 -9.33 16.98 21.74
CA GLU A 49 -8.44 15.81 21.61
C GLU A 49 -9.19 14.58 21.07
N PHE A 50 -10.40 14.31 21.58
CA PHE A 50 -11.18 13.18 21.12
C PHE A 50 -11.77 13.44 19.74
N VAL A 51 -12.15 14.67 19.42
CA VAL A 51 -12.64 15.05 18.09
C VAL A 51 -11.57 14.85 17.03
N ASP A 52 -10.33 15.29 17.30
CA ASP A 52 -9.21 15.13 16.38
C ASP A 52 -8.91 13.64 16.13
N ARG A 53 -8.92 12.82 17.19
CA ARG A 53 -8.77 11.37 17.05
C ARG A 53 -9.95 10.74 16.31
N ALA A 54 -11.19 11.11 16.63
CA ALA A 54 -12.38 10.59 15.98
C ALA A 54 -12.38 10.87 14.48
N ARG A 55 -11.89 12.05 14.06
CA ARG A 55 -11.70 12.38 12.64
C ARG A 55 -10.72 11.43 11.96
N ILE A 56 -9.59 11.12 12.59
CA ILE A 56 -8.61 10.16 12.05
C ILE A 56 -9.26 8.78 11.87
N TYR A 57 -9.94 8.26 12.90
CA TYR A 57 -10.59 6.96 12.80
C TYR A 57 -11.72 6.95 11.78
N LEU A 58 -12.50 8.04 11.68
CA LEU A 58 -13.52 8.20 10.66
C LEU A 58 -12.91 8.13 9.25
N THR A 59 -11.82 8.86 8.99
CA THR A 59 -11.10 8.80 7.71
C THR A 59 -10.61 7.39 7.40
N ILE A 60 -10.09 6.65 8.39
CA ILE A 60 -9.69 5.26 8.19
C ILE A 60 -10.91 4.40 7.82
N CYS A 61 -12.04 4.54 8.52
CA CYS A 61 -13.27 3.81 8.20
C CYS A 61 -13.75 4.13 6.77
N GLU A 62 -13.79 5.41 6.41
CA GLU A 62 -14.22 5.86 5.09
C GLU A 62 -13.31 5.32 3.98
N ASN A 63 -11.99 5.35 4.17
CA ASN A 63 -11.03 4.76 3.23
C ASN A 63 -11.14 3.23 3.13
N ARG A 64 -11.57 2.53 4.20
CA ARG A 64 -11.80 1.08 4.16
C ARG A 64 -13.10 0.72 3.44
N LEU A 65 -14.14 1.53 3.62
CA LEU A 65 -15.45 1.33 2.99
C LEU A 65 -15.46 1.75 1.52
N HIS A 66 -14.77 2.84 1.22
CA HIS A 66 -14.69 3.46 -0.10
C HIS A 66 -13.21 3.71 -0.40
N PRO A 67 -12.43 2.64 -0.69
CA PRO A 67 -11.05 2.82 -1.08
C PRO A 67 -11.00 3.80 -2.26
N PRO A 68 -10.11 4.81 -2.19
CA PRO A 68 -10.01 5.81 -3.25
C PRO A 68 -9.79 5.07 -4.58
N GLN A 69 -10.71 5.27 -5.52
CA GLN A 69 -10.57 4.71 -6.85
C GLN A 69 -9.51 5.52 -7.58
N VAL A 70 -8.36 4.90 -7.83
CA VAL A 70 -7.33 5.51 -8.68
C VAL A 70 -7.77 5.27 -10.12
N ASN A 71 -8.07 6.35 -10.84
CA ASN A 71 -8.31 6.24 -12.27
C ASN A 71 -6.96 6.08 -12.97
N LEU A 72 -6.75 4.92 -13.59
CA LEU A 72 -5.49 4.55 -14.23
C LEU A 72 -5.80 4.25 -15.69
N GLU A 73 -5.39 5.14 -16.59
CA GLU A 73 -5.83 5.12 -17.98
C GLU A 73 -4.70 4.86 -18.98
N ASN A 74 -3.45 5.08 -18.56
CA ASN A 74 -2.31 5.03 -19.45
C ASN A 74 -1.12 4.31 -18.81
N PHE A 75 -0.11 4.07 -19.65
CA PHE A 75 1.15 3.46 -19.30
C PHE A 75 1.82 4.05 -18.06
N ASP A 76 1.92 5.39 -17.97
CA ASP A 76 2.63 6.05 -16.88
C ASP A 76 1.84 5.90 -15.57
N ASP A 77 0.51 5.95 -15.62
CA ASP A 77 -0.35 5.67 -14.47
C ASP A 77 -0.14 4.24 -13.97
N TYR A 78 -0.21 3.24 -14.86
CA TYR A 78 0.01 1.85 -14.50
C TYR A 78 1.42 1.61 -13.96
N TYR A 79 2.43 2.21 -14.58
CA TYR A 79 3.82 2.10 -14.14
C TYR A 79 4.01 2.69 -12.73
N HIS A 80 3.57 3.91 -12.49
CA HIS A 80 3.73 4.58 -11.19
C HIS A 80 2.92 3.90 -10.10
N TYR A 81 1.70 3.44 -10.42
CA TYR A 81 0.87 2.71 -9.47
C TYR A 81 1.48 1.35 -9.11
N SER A 82 2.04 0.61 -10.08
CA SER A 82 2.79 -0.62 -9.80
C SER A 82 3.99 -0.39 -8.88
N VAL A 83 4.75 0.68 -9.09
CA VAL A 83 5.86 1.03 -8.18
C VAL A 83 5.37 1.32 -6.77
N TYR A 84 4.25 2.06 -6.64
CA TYR A 84 3.61 2.30 -5.35
C TYR A 84 3.19 0.99 -4.65
N LEU A 85 2.59 0.06 -5.39
CA LEU A 85 2.17 -1.25 -4.88
C LEU A 85 3.37 -2.11 -4.45
N ILE A 86 4.45 -2.16 -5.24
CA ILE A 86 5.69 -2.86 -4.87
C ILE A 86 6.23 -2.31 -3.54
N ASN A 87 6.35 -0.99 -3.42
CA ASN A 87 6.84 -0.36 -2.18
C ASN A 87 5.96 -0.63 -0.96
N ARG A 88 4.69 -0.98 -1.18
CA ARG A 88 3.73 -1.34 -0.14
C ARG A 88 3.70 -2.83 0.20
N GLY A 89 4.40 -3.66 -0.56
CA GLY A 89 4.37 -5.12 -0.42
C GLY A 89 3.21 -5.80 -1.16
N ASP A 90 2.43 -5.06 -1.95
CA ASP A 90 1.25 -5.55 -2.67
C ASP A 90 1.66 -6.08 -4.06
N TYR A 91 2.55 -7.09 -4.09
CA TYR A 91 3.27 -7.51 -5.30
C TYR A 91 2.40 -8.16 -6.37
N GLU A 92 1.44 -9.00 -6.00
CA GLU A 92 0.53 -9.64 -6.96
C GLU A 92 -0.30 -8.61 -7.70
N GLU A 93 -0.84 -7.62 -6.99
CA GLU A 93 -1.58 -6.51 -7.60
C GLU A 93 -0.66 -5.67 -8.49
N ALA A 94 0.58 -5.42 -8.05
CA ALA A 94 1.55 -4.70 -8.87
C ALA A 94 1.80 -5.38 -10.22
N LEU A 95 1.89 -6.72 -10.25
CA LEU A 95 2.06 -7.52 -11.47
C LEU A 95 0.87 -7.39 -12.44
N GLU A 96 -0.36 -7.25 -11.93
CA GLU A 96 -1.53 -7.02 -12.78
C GLU A 96 -1.44 -5.69 -13.53
N TYR A 97 -1.02 -4.63 -12.83
CA TYR A 97 -0.83 -3.31 -13.45
C TYR A 97 0.41 -3.23 -14.34
N LEU A 98 1.50 -3.91 -13.99
CA LEU A 98 2.66 -4.05 -14.88
C LEU A 98 2.29 -4.76 -16.17
N LYS A 99 1.37 -5.74 -16.13
CA LYS A 99 0.86 -6.41 -17.33
C LYS A 99 0.06 -5.44 -18.21
N LYS A 100 -0.76 -4.56 -17.64
CA LYS A 100 -1.46 -3.50 -18.38
C LYS A 100 -0.47 -2.51 -19.00
N ALA A 101 0.53 -2.04 -18.23
CA ALA A 101 1.60 -1.20 -18.76
C ALA A 101 2.36 -1.87 -19.92
N ASN A 102 2.67 -3.17 -19.80
CA ASN A 102 3.32 -3.94 -20.84
C ASN A 102 2.44 -4.09 -22.10
N GLN A 103 1.11 -4.16 -21.98
CA GLN A 103 0.21 -4.19 -23.13
C GLN A 103 0.26 -2.89 -23.94
N GLU A 104 0.40 -1.74 -23.27
CA GLU A 104 0.53 -0.45 -23.95
C GLU A 104 1.90 -0.25 -24.59
N LYS A 105 2.97 -0.59 -23.87
CA LYS A 105 4.35 -0.42 -24.35
C LYS A 105 5.17 -1.71 -24.12
N PRO A 106 5.08 -2.70 -25.02
CA PRO A 106 5.66 -4.04 -24.82
C PRO A 106 7.20 -4.13 -24.94
N LYS A 107 7.89 -3.00 -25.12
CA LYS A 107 9.34 -2.92 -25.28
C LYS A 107 10.01 -2.07 -24.20
N GLU A 108 9.28 -1.73 -23.14
CA GLU A 108 9.79 -0.95 -22.03
C GLU A 108 10.54 -1.86 -21.04
N GLY A 109 11.86 -1.83 -21.07
CA GLY A 109 12.70 -2.67 -20.21
C GLY A 109 12.40 -2.51 -18.72
N LYS A 110 12.02 -1.30 -18.29
CA LYS A 110 11.64 -1.00 -16.89
C LYS A 110 10.45 -1.81 -16.40
N ILE A 111 9.51 -2.19 -17.28
CA ILE A 111 8.35 -3.00 -16.90
C ILE A 111 8.78 -4.43 -16.59
N TYR A 112 9.62 -5.01 -17.44
CA TYR A 112 10.17 -6.34 -17.20
C TYR A 112 11.08 -6.37 -15.97
N TYR A 113 11.82 -5.29 -15.71
CA TYR A 113 12.63 -5.18 -14.49
C TYR A 113 11.76 -5.19 -13.23
N LEU A 114 10.72 -4.36 -13.18
CA LEU A 114 9.79 -4.34 -12.05
C LEU A 114 9.01 -5.66 -11.88
N MET A 115 8.68 -6.35 -12.98
CA MET A 115 8.10 -7.68 -12.89
C MET A 115 9.09 -8.67 -12.28
N ALA A 116 10.37 -8.61 -12.66
CA ALA A 116 11.39 -9.48 -12.11
C ALA A 116 11.57 -9.29 -10.61
N ASP A 117 11.62 -8.03 -10.19
CA ASP A 117 11.68 -7.62 -8.79
C ASP A 117 10.48 -8.15 -7.98
N ALA A 118 9.25 -7.85 -8.42
CA ALA A 118 8.03 -8.35 -7.79
C ALA A 118 7.98 -9.89 -7.72
N PHE A 119 8.38 -10.59 -8.78
CA PHE A 119 8.46 -12.06 -8.75
C PHE A 119 9.52 -12.58 -7.78
N CYS A 120 10.64 -11.88 -7.62
CA CYS A 120 11.68 -12.25 -6.67
C CYS A 120 11.18 -12.11 -5.23
N LEU A 121 10.51 -11.00 -4.92
CA LEU A 121 9.90 -10.72 -3.62
C LEU A 121 8.78 -11.72 -3.26
N LEU A 122 8.10 -12.27 -4.27
CA LEU A 122 7.13 -13.36 -4.12
C LEU A 122 7.76 -14.76 -4.00
N GLY A 123 9.08 -14.89 -4.14
CA GLY A 123 9.78 -16.18 -4.18
C GLY A 123 9.62 -16.96 -5.49
N ASN A 124 9.00 -16.35 -6.50
CA ASN A 124 8.76 -16.93 -7.82
C ASN A 124 9.98 -16.76 -8.73
N TYR A 125 11.08 -17.41 -8.36
CA TYR A 125 12.41 -17.16 -8.93
C TYR A 125 12.55 -17.47 -10.44
N ASP A 126 11.86 -18.48 -10.97
CA ASP A 126 11.93 -18.78 -12.41
C ASP A 126 11.33 -17.66 -13.27
N GLU A 127 10.22 -17.06 -12.84
CA GLU A 127 9.62 -15.91 -13.54
C GLU A 127 10.44 -14.63 -13.31
N CYS A 128 11.04 -14.46 -12.13
CA CYS A 128 12.03 -13.40 -11.88
C CYS A 128 13.15 -13.43 -12.92
N LEU A 129 13.85 -14.56 -13.06
CA LEU A 129 15.00 -14.69 -13.97
C LEU A 129 14.62 -14.48 -15.43
N LYS A 130 13.44 -14.96 -15.84
CA LYS A 130 12.90 -14.78 -17.19
C LYS A 130 12.64 -13.31 -17.51
N ASN A 131 12.00 -12.58 -16.59
CA ASN A 131 11.72 -11.15 -16.77
C ASN A 131 13.00 -10.31 -16.68
N LEU A 132 13.92 -10.63 -15.76
CA LEU A 132 15.20 -9.92 -15.65
C LEU A 132 16.04 -10.06 -16.92
N LYS A 133 16.10 -11.27 -17.49
CA LYS A 133 16.77 -11.50 -18.77
C LYS A 133 16.14 -10.65 -19.89
N LYS A 134 14.80 -10.51 -19.91
CA LYS A 134 14.10 -9.71 -20.90
C LYS A 134 14.37 -8.21 -20.72
N ALA A 135 14.40 -7.73 -19.49
CA ALA A 135 14.75 -6.34 -19.16
C ALA A 135 16.16 -6.01 -19.70
N ILE A 136 17.15 -6.86 -19.40
CA ILE A 136 18.54 -6.70 -19.85
C ILE A 136 18.68 -6.76 -21.38
N GLN A 137 17.88 -7.58 -22.05
CA GLN A 137 17.86 -7.64 -23.52
C GLN A 137 17.35 -6.35 -24.17
N LEU A 138 16.46 -5.63 -23.48
CA LEU A 138 15.90 -4.37 -23.98
C LEU A 138 16.79 -3.18 -23.62
N ASP A 139 17.39 -3.21 -22.44
CA ASP A 139 18.33 -2.21 -21.96
C ASP A 139 19.33 -2.84 -20.99
N ASP A 140 20.61 -2.85 -21.40
CA ASP A 140 21.69 -3.44 -20.62
C ASP A 140 21.92 -2.70 -19.28
N PHE A 141 21.38 -1.49 -19.09
CA PHE A 141 21.42 -0.77 -17.80
C PHE A 141 20.84 -1.61 -16.64
N PHE A 142 19.78 -2.38 -16.90
CA PHE A 142 19.14 -3.22 -15.87
C PHE A 142 20.06 -4.32 -15.34
N ARG A 143 21.12 -4.67 -16.06
CA ARG A 143 22.16 -5.58 -15.57
C ARG A 143 22.90 -4.96 -14.39
N ILE A 144 23.28 -3.69 -14.51
CA ILE A 144 24.02 -2.95 -13.49
C ILE A 144 23.13 -2.75 -12.26
N LEU A 145 21.86 -2.41 -12.47
CA LEU A 145 20.91 -2.22 -11.39
C LEU A 145 20.70 -3.53 -10.60
N ALA A 146 20.43 -4.64 -11.29
CA ALA A 146 20.19 -5.94 -10.64
C ALA A 146 21.38 -6.50 -9.86
N GLN A 147 22.62 -6.14 -10.21
CA GLN A 147 23.80 -6.53 -9.44
C GLN A 147 23.86 -5.90 -8.05
N ASN A 148 23.20 -4.75 -7.87
CA ASN A 148 23.26 -3.95 -6.64
C ASN A 148 21.93 -3.92 -5.88
N GLU A 149 20.88 -4.55 -6.42
CA GLU A 149 19.55 -4.55 -5.82
C GLU A 149 19.41 -5.67 -4.78
N ARG A 150 18.93 -5.31 -3.60
CA ARG A 150 18.80 -6.24 -2.46
C ARG A 150 17.64 -7.21 -2.63
N ASP A 151 16.64 -6.85 -3.41
CA ASP A 151 15.48 -7.72 -3.65
C ASP A 151 15.88 -9.02 -4.36
N PHE A 152 17.02 -9.02 -5.07
CA PHE A 152 17.62 -10.21 -5.67
C PHE A 152 18.62 -10.95 -4.75
N GLU A 153 18.79 -10.56 -3.49
CA GLU A 153 19.67 -11.24 -2.52
C GLU A 153 19.48 -12.77 -2.49
N PRO A 154 18.23 -13.30 -2.50
CA PRO A 154 18.02 -14.75 -2.54
C PRO A 154 18.63 -15.46 -3.76
N LEU A 155 18.92 -14.71 -4.83
CA LEU A 155 19.43 -15.20 -6.11
C LEU A 155 20.90 -14.91 -6.34
N TRP A 156 21.60 -14.19 -5.45
CA TRP A 156 23.00 -13.82 -5.68
C TRP A 156 23.91 -15.03 -5.91
N GLU A 157 23.64 -16.17 -5.27
CA GLU A 157 24.38 -17.43 -5.46
C GLU A 157 23.77 -18.35 -6.53
N ASP A 158 22.64 -17.99 -7.14
CA ASP A 158 22.01 -18.76 -8.20
C ASP A 158 22.85 -18.70 -9.49
N LYS A 159 23.11 -19.87 -10.08
CA LYS A 159 23.95 -19.99 -11.28
C LYS A 159 23.34 -19.31 -12.49
N LYS A 160 22.01 -19.35 -12.66
CA LYS A 160 21.33 -18.69 -13.78
C LYS A 160 21.38 -17.18 -13.59
N PHE A 161 21.19 -16.69 -12.36
CA PHE A 161 21.30 -15.27 -12.02
C PHE A 161 22.69 -14.72 -12.31
N LYS A 162 23.75 -15.37 -11.80
CA LYS A 162 25.15 -14.99 -12.09
C LYS A 162 25.42 -14.97 -13.60
N LEU A 163 24.95 -15.98 -14.33
CA LEU A 163 25.09 -16.05 -15.79
C LEU A 163 24.39 -14.90 -16.51
N ILE A 164 23.15 -14.57 -16.13
CA ILE A 164 22.38 -13.44 -16.69
C ILE A 164 23.14 -12.13 -16.48
N LEU A 165 23.72 -11.96 -15.28
CA LEU A 165 24.46 -10.76 -14.90
C LEU A 165 25.92 -10.74 -15.37
N ARG A 166 26.44 -11.85 -15.94
CA ARG A 166 27.86 -12.05 -16.28
C ARG A 166 28.78 -11.86 -15.08
N LEU A 167 28.36 -12.34 -13.92
CA LEU A 167 29.19 -12.44 -12.72
C LEU A 167 30.04 -13.72 -12.80
N ALA A 168 31.33 -13.59 -12.50
CA ALA A 168 32.32 -14.67 -12.52
C ALA A 168 32.20 -15.59 -11.30
#